data_AF-A0A2J9E0Y9-F1
#
_entry.id   AF-A0A2J9E0Y9-F1
#
_cell.length_a   1.000
_cell.length_b   1.000
_cell.length_c   1.000
_cell.angle_alpha   90.00
_cell.angle_beta   90.00
_cell.angle_gamma   90.00
#
_symmetry.space_group_name_H-M   'P 1'
#
loop_
_entity.id
_entity.type
_entity.pdbx_description
1 polymer ?
#
loop_
_entity_poly.entity_id
_entity_poly.type
_entity_poly.pdbx_seq_one_letter_code
_entity_poly.pdbx_strand_id
1 'polypeptide(L)'
;MKTVIVKVHNSKETIQEIQVVTKDGQPDVIKAVKNVNYEFFDESIGRAPNHIITKRINNALHVSFEREGKETDLIIEDFYSTTEKQEEANQIDEEAENQQALIGIAEDGSYYYYIPDTGEVYDYVTQLEVGATEGQALGGEELYAPWWVAAPVGFPWWLAGLGIIPFLSNDDDDNYTPPNNKPIAEDDIKEGNVGDSVVINVLENDKDPDGDLDPTSVQLIDLTPAVKSVHLNLGDFDQAA
;
A
#
# COMPACT_ATOMS: atom_id res chain seq x y z
N MET A 1 22.76 14.62 -8.21
CA MET A 1 21.86 14.59 -9.37
C MET A 1 21.98 13.21 -9.95
N LYS A 2 20.85 12.53 -10.03
CA LYS A 2 20.66 11.25 -10.70
C LYS A 2 19.31 11.30 -11.38
N THR A 3 19.07 10.38 -12.31
CA THR A 3 17.80 10.28 -13.00
C THR A 3 17.02 9.10 -12.41
N VAL A 4 15.80 9.37 -11.97
CA VAL A 4 14.83 8.36 -11.57
C VAL A 4 13.74 8.32 -12.61
N ILE A 5 13.56 7.18 -13.26
CA ILE A 5 12.44 6.92 -14.15
C ILE A 5 11.22 6.61 -13.28
N VAL A 6 10.13 7.34 -13.53
CA VAL A 6 8.84 7.11 -12.87
C VAL A 6 7.91 6.51 -13.92
N LYS A 7 7.44 5.29 -13.67
CA LYS A 7 6.48 4.59 -14.53
C LYS A 7 5.14 4.46 -13.81
N VAL A 8 4.05 4.67 -14.54
CA VAL A 8 2.69 4.51 -14.03
C VAL A 8 2.09 3.27 -14.68
N HIS A 9 1.72 2.29 -13.85
CA HIS A 9 1.19 1.00 -14.30
C HIS A 9 -0.26 0.86 -13.88
N ASN A 10 -1.15 0.57 -14.83
CA ASN A 10 -2.47 0.05 -14.48
C ASN A 10 -2.41 -1.48 -14.34
N SER A 11 -3.56 -2.16 -14.21
CA SER A 11 -3.62 -3.63 -14.09
C SER A 11 -3.17 -4.42 -15.33
N LYS A 12 -2.82 -3.75 -16.44
CA LYS A 12 -2.49 -4.38 -17.73
C LYS A 12 -1.13 -3.99 -18.28
N GLU A 13 -0.75 -2.72 -18.17
CA GLU A 13 0.43 -2.16 -18.83
C GLU A 13 0.93 -0.88 -18.16
N THR A 14 2.13 -0.46 -18.56
CA THR A 14 2.65 0.88 -18.31
C THR A 14 1.95 1.91 -19.20
N ILE A 15 1.26 2.87 -18.59
CA ILE A 15 0.50 3.90 -19.30
C ILE A 15 1.21 5.26 -19.37
N GLN A 16 2.23 5.47 -18.54
CA GLN A 16 3.03 6.68 -18.54
C GLN A 16 4.45 6.39 -18.05
N GLU A 17 5.44 7.08 -18.62
CA GLU A 17 6.83 7.05 -18.17
C GLU A 17 7.40 8.48 -18.27
N ILE A 18 8.08 8.93 -17.22
CA ILE A 18 8.82 10.20 -17.21
C ILE A 18 10.20 10.01 -16.58
N GLN A 19 11.13 10.90 -16.90
CA GLN A 19 12.44 10.97 -16.26
C GLN A 19 12.45 12.14 -15.28
N VAL A 20 12.77 11.86 -14.01
CA VAL A 20 12.89 12.86 -12.95
C VAL A 20 14.35 13.07 -12.60
N VAL A 21 14.83 14.32 -12.65
CA VAL A 21 16.22 14.65 -12.33
C VAL A 21 16.31 15.16 -10.90
N THR A 22 17.05 14.46 -10.04
CA THR A 22 17.16 14.88 -8.63
C THR A 22 18.10 16.06 -8.45
N LYS A 23 17.85 16.87 -7.41
CA LYS A 23 18.72 17.99 -6.99
C LYS A 23 18.95 19.05 -8.08
N ASP A 24 18.02 19.22 -9.01
CA ASP A 24 18.05 20.27 -10.04
C ASP A 24 17.30 21.55 -9.60
N GLY A 25 16.54 21.46 -8.50
CA GLY A 25 15.78 22.56 -7.92
C GLY A 25 14.46 22.86 -8.61
N GLN A 26 13.99 21.97 -9.50
CA GLN A 26 12.70 22.07 -10.18
C GLN A 26 12.00 20.70 -10.14
N PRO A 27 10.96 20.51 -9.32
CA PRO A 27 10.25 19.24 -9.30
C PRO A 27 9.54 18.97 -10.63
N ASP A 28 9.62 17.75 -11.11
CA ASP A 28 8.74 17.25 -12.16
C ASP A 28 7.33 17.05 -11.62
N VAL A 29 6.32 17.31 -12.46
CA VAL A 29 4.91 17.29 -12.03
C VAL A 29 4.11 16.37 -12.94
N ILE A 30 3.41 15.40 -12.33
CA ILE A 30 2.45 14.53 -12.99
C ILE A 30 1.10 14.60 -12.29
N LYS A 31 0.05 14.19 -13.00
CA LYS A 31 -1.28 14.04 -12.41
C LYS A 31 -1.52 12.60 -11.98
N ALA A 32 -2.15 12.42 -10.83
CA ALA A 32 -2.53 11.10 -10.37
C ALA A 32 -3.52 10.45 -11.34
N VAL A 33 -3.32 9.16 -11.58
CA VAL A 33 -4.26 8.28 -12.27
C VAL A 33 -4.84 7.32 -11.24
N LYS A 34 -6.12 6.96 -11.37
CA LYS A 34 -6.78 6.04 -10.44
C LYS A 34 -6.41 4.59 -10.75
N ASN A 35 -6.32 3.76 -9.70
CA ASN A 35 -6.07 2.33 -9.78
C ASN A 35 -4.77 2.00 -10.53
N VAL A 36 -3.70 2.72 -10.17
CA VAL A 36 -2.37 2.55 -10.76
C VAL A 36 -1.29 2.46 -9.69
N ASN A 37 -0.20 1.78 -10.01
CA ASN A 37 1.02 1.83 -9.21
C ASN A 37 2.05 2.75 -9.86
N TYR A 38 2.82 3.45 -9.04
CA TYR A 38 3.94 4.27 -9.46
C TYR A 38 5.25 3.53 -9.16
N GLU A 39 5.91 3.04 -10.20
CA GLU A 39 7.23 2.39 -10.11
C GLU A 39 8.34 3.43 -10.20
N PHE A 40 9.31 3.35 -9.30
CA PHE A 40 10.53 4.15 -9.36
C PHE A 40 11.73 3.30 -9.77
N PHE A 41 12.51 3.79 -10.72
CA PHE A 41 13.73 3.13 -11.18
C PHE A 41 14.88 4.12 -11.29
N ASP A 42 15.90 3.96 -10.45
CA ASP A 42 17.10 4.79 -10.46
C ASP A 42 18.14 4.20 -11.42
N GLU A 43 18.37 4.91 -12.53
CA GLU A 43 19.27 4.46 -13.60
C GLU A 43 20.72 4.29 -13.11
N SER A 44 21.10 4.99 -12.05
CA SER A 44 22.48 4.97 -11.55
C SER A 44 22.83 3.67 -10.80
N ILE A 45 21.82 3.01 -10.23
CA ILE A 45 21.98 1.76 -9.47
C ILE A 45 21.27 0.57 -10.11
N GLY A 46 20.53 0.81 -11.20
CA GLY A 46 19.82 -0.22 -11.98
C GLY A 46 18.66 -0.87 -11.22
N ARG A 47 18.07 -0.16 -10.26
CA ARG A 47 16.99 -0.64 -9.39
C ARG A 47 16.27 0.55 -8.74
N ALA A 48 15.25 0.32 -7.95
CA ALA A 48 14.56 1.38 -7.22
C ALA A 48 15.42 1.97 -6.08
N PRO A 49 15.25 3.25 -5.72
CA PRO A 49 15.81 3.78 -4.49
C PRO A 49 15.36 2.97 -3.27
N ASN A 50 16.28 2.50 -2.43
CA ASN A 50 15.90 1.75 -1.23
C ASN A 50 15.14 2.60 -0.19
N HIS A 51 15.21 3.93 -0.31
CA HIS A 51 14.59 4.88 0.62
C HIS A 51 14.23 6.18 -0.11
N ILE A 52 13.06 6.74 0.20
CA ILE A 52 12.55 8.01 -0.30
C ILE A 52 11.94 8.82 0.85
N ILE A 53 11.79 10.12 0.66
CA ILE A 53 11.01 10.97 1.57
C ILE A 53 9.75 11.41 0.84
N THR A 54 8.61 11.26 1.51
CA THR A 54 7.30 11.67 1.02
C THR A 54 6.72 12.77 1.88
N LYS A 55 5.97 13.68 1.27
CA LYS A 55 5.28 14.75 1.98
C LYS A 55 3.94 15.02 1.32
N ARG A 56 2.87 15.09 2.11
CA ARG A 56 1.58 15.55 1.60
C ARG A 56 1.49 17.07 1.68
N ILE A 57 1.21 17.72 0.56
CA ILE A 57 0.88 19.14 0.53
C ILE A 57 -0.50 19.29 -0.12
N ASN A 58 -1.49 19.68 0.69
CA ASN A 58 -2.90 19.66 0.32
C ASN A 58 -3.29 18.26 -0.21
N ASN A 59 -3.46 18.18 -1.52
CA ASN A 59 -3.93 17.00 -2.22
C ASN A 59 -2.87 16.36 -3.12
N ALA A 60 -1.66 16.91 -3.12
CA ALA A 60 -0.53 16.42 -3.88
C ALA A 60 0.43 15.64 -2.97
N LEU A 61 1.03 14.59 -3.55
CA LEU A 61 2.15 13.88 -2.95
C LEU A 61 3.45 14.47 -3.51
N HIS A 62 4.28 14.98 -2.63
CA HIS A 62 5.64 15.40 -2.93
C HIS A 62 6.60 14.27 -2.58
N VAL A 63 7.50 13.94 -3.49
CA VAL A 63 8.49 12.87 -3.34
C VAL A 63 9.89 13.43 -3.53
N SER A 64 10.79 13.05 -2.64
CA SER A 64 12.23 13.24 -2.76
C SER A 64 12.90 11.88 -2.85
N PHE A 65 13.74 11.68 -3.86
CA PHE A 65 14.54 10.47 -4.05
C PHE A 65 15.88 10.52 -3.32
N GLU A 66 16.08 11.57 -2.52
CA GLU A 66 17.28 11.83 -1.73
C GLU A 66 16.97 11.59 -0.26
N ARG A 67 17.88 10.90 0.44
CA ARG A 67 17.70 10.50 1.84
C ARG A 67 17.49 11.71 2.77
N GLU A 68 18.01 12.88 2.43
CA GLU A 68 17.83 14.07 3.26
C GLU A 68 16.46 14.76 3.09
N GLY A 69 15.69 14.43 2.04
CA GLY A 69 14.35 14.98 1.80
C GLY A 69 14.26 16.50 1.69
N LYS A 70 15.37 17.19 1.39
CA LYS A 70 15.43 18.66 1.43
C LYS A 70 14.69 19.34 0.29
N GLU A 71 14.68 18.69 -0.87
CA GLU A 71 14.05 19.20 -2.09
C GLU A 71 13.01 18.19 -2.57
N THR A 72 11.93 18.70 -3.17
CA THR A 72 11.00 17.84 -3.91
C THR A 72 11.56 17.60 -5.30
N ASP A 73 11.67 16.34 -5.70
CA ASP A 73 12.09 15.94 -7.04
C ASP A 73 10.85 15.64 -7.92
N LEU A 74 9.78 15.06 -7.34
CA LEU A 74 8.54 14.72 -8.04
C LEU A 74 7.31 15.21 -7.26
N ILE A 75 6.33 15.76 -7.97
CA ILE A 75 4.99 16.07 -7.46
C ILE A 75 3.97 15.23 -8.24
N ILE A 76 3.18 14.46 -7.51
CA ILE A 76 1.99 13.78 -8.04
C ILE A 76 0.77 14.58 -7.59
N GLU A 77 0.26 15.43 -8.47
CA GLU A 77 -0.96 16.21 -8.25
C GLU A 77 -2.16 15.29 -8.09
N ASP A 78 -3.13 15.70 -7.28
CA ASP A 78 -4.38 14.97 -7.07
C ASP A 78 -4.23 13.55 -6.51
N PHE A 79 -3.05 13.20 -5.96
CA PHE A 79 -2.78 11.90 -5.36
C PHE A 79 -3.78 11.55 -4.25
N TYR A 80 -4.23 12.53 -3.48
CA TYR A 80 -5.20 12.32 -2.40
C TYR A 80 -6.62 12.77 -2.78
N SER A 81 -6.89 13.09 -4.05
CA SER A 81 -8.25 13.34 -4.52
C SER A 81 -9.00 12.03 -4.36
N THR A 82 -9.81 11.93 -3.30
CA THR A 82 -10.83 10.90 -3.22
C THR A 82 -11.63 10.95 -4.52
N THR A 83 -11.96 9.78 -5.06
CA THR A 83 -12.89 9.68 -6.18
C THR A 83 -14.11 10.52 -5.85
N GLU A 84 -14.19 11.73 -6.43
CA GLU A 84 -15.26 12.66 -6.12
C GLU A 84 -16.58 11.92 -6.30
N LYS A 85 -17.36 11.84 -5.21
CA LYS A 85 -18.75 11.42 -5.25
C LYS A 85 -19.43 12.31 -6.29
N GLN A 86 -19.71 11.77 -7.47
CA GLN A 86 -20.91 12.23 -8.15
C GLN A 86 -22.05 11.69 -7.30
N GLU A 87 -22.67 12.58 -6.54
CA GLU A 87 -23.93 12.34 -5.83
C GLU A 87 -25.02 12.01 -6.87
N GLU A 88 -24.99 10.81 -7.46
CA GLU A 88 -26.21 10.22 -8.01
C GLU A 88 -26.93 9.54 -6.86
N ALA A 89 -28.00 10.20 -6.41
CA ALA A 89 -28.87 9.72 -5.37
C ALA A 89 -29.35 8.28 -5.67
N ASN A 90 -29.06 7.37 -4.73
CA ASN A 90 -29.50 5.97 -4.69
C ASN A 90 -28.70 4.93 -5.47
N GLN A 91 -27.38 4.89 -5.26
CA GLN A 91 -26.64 3.63 -5.33
C GLN A 91 -25.54 3.65 -4.26
N ILE A 92 -25.57 2.66 -3.36
CA ILE A 92 -24.52 2.43 -2.38
C ILE A 92 -23.45 1.65 -3.15
N ASP A 93 -22.74 2.35 -4.03
CA ASP A 93 -21.64 1.75 -4.76
C ASP A 93 -20.46 1.69 -3.81
N GLU A 94 -20.00 0.46 -3.57
CA GLU A 94 -18.84 0.09 -2.77
C GLU A 94 -17.70 1.07 -3.04
N GLU A 95 -17.14 1.61 -1.96
CA GLU A 95 -16.07 2.59 -1.96
C GLU A 95 -14.99 2.11 -2.93
N ALA A 96 -14.89 2.74 -4.11
CA ALA A 96 -13.91 2.34 -5.10
C ALA A 96 -12.53 2.60 -4.50
N GLU A 97 -11.96 1.56 -3.87
CA GLU A 97 -10.64 1.60 -3.29
C GLU A 97 -9.69 2.04 -4.39
N ASN A 98 -9.16 3.26 -4.27
CA ASN A 98 -8.15 3.71 -5.20
C ASN A 98 -6.88 2.94 -4.86
N GLN A 99 -6.71 1.79 -5.51
CA GLN A 99 -5.60 0.88 -5.33
C GLN A 99 -4.37 1.51 -6.00
N GLN A 100 -3.76 2.45 -5.29
CA GLN A 100 -2.54 3.12 -5.71
C GLN A 100 -1.43 2.88 -4.70
N ALA A 101 -0.25 2.52 -5.19
CA ALA A 101 0.92 2.31 -4.36
C ALA A 101 2.17 2.86 -5.04
N LEU A 102 3.19 3.12 -4.24
CA LEU A 102 4.55 3.34 -4.71
C LEU A 102 5.28 2.00 -4.65
N ILE A 103 5.96 1.63 -5.74
CA ILE A 103 6.63 0.34 -5.85
C ILE A 103 8.01 0.47 -6.50
N GLY A 104 8.82 -0.59 -6.39
CA GLY A 104 10.12 -0.64 -7.05
C GLY A 104 10.74 -2.03 -7.00
N ILE A 105 11.69 -2.28 -7.91
CA ILE A 105 12.52 -3.49 -7.91
C ILE A 105 13.66 -3.29 -6.91
N ALA A 106 13.85 -4.23 -5.99
CA ALA A 106 14.93 -4.21 -4.99
C ALA A 106 16.19 -4.96 -5.46
N GLU A 107 17.14 -5.19 -4.54
CA GLU A 107 18.45 -5.82 -4.83
C GLU A 107 18.37 -7.30 -5.21
N ASP A 108 17.32 -7.99 -4.77
CA ASP A 108 17.02 -9.38 -5.09
C ASP A 108 16.31 -9.55 -6.44
N GLY A 109 15.94 -8.44 -7.11
CA GLY A 109 15.23 -8.44 -8.38
C GLY A 109 13.70 -8.52 -8.25
N SER A 110 13.19 -8.57 -7.02
CA SER A 110 11.75 -8.65 -6.74
C SER A 110 11.14 -7.27 -6.53
N TYR A 111 9.83 -7.18 -6.75
CA TYR A 111 9.07 -5.95 -6.54
C TYR A 111 8.64 -5.83 -5.08
N TYR A 112 8.69 -4.61 -4.54
CA TYR A 112 8.25 -4.30 -3.19
C TYR A 112 7.47 -2.98 -3.16
N TYR A 113 6.66 -2.81 -2.12
CA TYR A 113 6.08 -1.51 -1.78
C TYR A 113 7.10 -0.61 -1.10
N TYR A 114 6.87 0.69 -1.19
CA TYR A 114 7.41 1.62 -0.22
C TYR A 114 6.50 1.67 1.00
N ILE A 115 7.05 1.32 2.16
CA ILE A 115 6.38 1.28 3.46
C ILE A 115 6.99 2.34 4.39
N PRO A 116 6.22 2.91 5.33
CA PRO A 116 6.74 3.94 6.22
C PRO A 116 7.83 3.38 7.14
N ASP A 117 8.86 4.18 7.41
CA ASP A 117 9.94 3.82 8.34
C ASP A 117 9.40 3.55 9.76
N THR A 118 8.25 4.14 10.10
CA THR A 118 7.56 3.97 11.39
C THR A 118 6.82 2.64 11.50
N GLY A 119 6.38 2.08 10.37
CA GLY A 119 5.48 0.92 10.31
C GLY A 119 4.01 1.22 10.69
N GLU A 120 3.67 2.48 10.96
CA GLU A 120 2.34 2.88 11.40
C GLU A 120 1.37 3.07 10.21
N VAL A 121 0.11 2.68 10.37
CA VAL A 121 -0.89 2.67 9.27
C VAL A 121 -1.17 4.08 8.72
N TYR A 122 -1.22 5.09 9.58
CA TYR A 122 -1.49 6.47 9.18
C TYR A 122 -0.30 7.15 8.48
N ASP A 123 0.89 6.54 8.56
CA ASP A 123 2.12 7.03 7.92
C ASP A 123 2.34 6.43 6.53
N TYR A 124 1.47 5.52 6.08
CA TYR A 124 1.49 5.03 4.71
C TYR A 124 1.22 6.18 3.74
N VAL A 125 1.90 6.14 2.60
CA VAL A 125 1.81 7.18 1.56
C VAL A 125 0.37 7.47 1.11
N THR A 126 -0.53 6.49 1.14
CA THR A 126 -1.95 6.65 0.76
C THR A 126 -2.79 7.34 1.83
N GLN A 127 -2.30 7.42 3.07
CA GLN A 127 -3.03 7.89 4.25
C GLN A 127 -2.38 9.09 4.95
N LEU A 128 -1.19 9.52 4.52
CA LEU A 128 -0.46 10.64 5.12
C LEU A 128 -1.37 11.84 5.39
N GLU A 129 -1.27 12.40 6.60
CA GLU A 129 -1.98 13.63 6.95
C GLU A 129 -1.45 14.83 6.16
N VAL A 130 -2.31 15.84 5.96
CA VAL A 130 -1.90 17.06 5.24
C VAL A 130 -0.76 17.76 6.00
N GLY A 131 0.37 17.94 5.34
CA GLY A 131 1.57 18.53 5.91
C GLY A 131 2.55 17.52 6.52
N ALA A 132 2.14 16.26 6.71
CA ALA A 132 3.01 15.19 7.20
C ALA A 132 4.14 14.93 6.21
N THR A 133 5.31 14.60 6.75
CA THR A 133 6.52 14.22 6.00
C THR A 133 7.03 12.93 6.60
N GLU A 134 7.19 11.91 5.76
CA GLU A 134 7.53 10.57 6.22
C GLU A 134 8.60 9.94 5.32
N GLY A 135 9.52 9.22 5.96
CA GLY A 135 10.48 8.37 5.29
C GLY A 135 9.84 7.04 4.90
N GLN A 136 10.09 6.60 3.67
CA GLN A 136 9.54 5.34 3.18
C GLN A 136 10.68 4.46 2.69
N ALA A 137 10.70 3.21 3.16
CA ALA A 137 11.67 2.20 2.78
C ALA A 137 11.04 1.22 1.77
N LEU A 138 11.83 0.83 0.78
CA LEU A 138 11.45 -0.24 -0.13
C LEU A 138 11.59 -1.59 0.58
N GLY A 139 10.48 -2.30 0.78
CA GLY A 139 10.50 -3.60 1.46
C GLY A 139 9.13 -4.07 1.95
N GLY A 140 9.15 -5.01 2.90
CA GLY A 140 7.96 -5.71 3.37
C GLY A 140 7.79 -7.04 2.63
N GLU A 141 6.56 -7.36 2.29
CA GLU A 141 6.25 -8.57 1.52
C GLU A 141 6.63 -8.38 0.04
N GLU A 142 7.21 -9.43 -0.54
CA GLU A 142 7.49 -9.49 -1.97
C GLU A 142 6.19 -9.44 -2.76
N LEU A 143 6.13 -8.55 -3.74
CA LEU A 143 5.05 -8.52 -4.71
C LEU A 143 5.33 -9.60 -5.74
N TYR A 144 4.48 -10.63 -5.73
CA TYR A 144 4.48 -11.63 -6.79
C TYR A 144 4.40 -10.90 -8.13
N ALA A 145 5.39 -11.14 -8.99
CA ALA A 145 5.71 -10.29 -10.13
C ALA A 145 4.45 -9.78 -10.84
N PRO A 146 4.25 -8.46 -10.93
CA PRO A 146 2.96 -7.93 -11.28
C PRO A 146 2.59 -8.33 -12.71
N TRP A 147 1.36 -8.83 -12.88
CA TRP A 147 0.67 -9.17 -14.12
C TRP A 147 0.84 -8.25 -15.35
N TRP A 148 1.24 -6.97 -15.19
CA TRP A 148 1.59 -6.10 -16.32
C TRP A 148 2.95 -6.43 -16.97
N VAL A 149 3.78 -7.26 -16.32
CA VAL A 149 5.02 -7.84 -16.87
C VAL A 149 4.75 -9.17 -17.59
N ALA A 150 3.50 -9.42 -18.01
CA ALA A 150 3.16 -10.53 -18.89
C ALA A 150 3.80 -10.35 -20.28
N ALA A 151 5.08 -10.69 -20.42
CA ALA A 151 5.68 -10.85 -21.73
C ALA A 151 5.18 -12.19 -22.33
N PRO A 152 4.41 -12.16 -23.43
CA PRO A 152 3.92 -13.37 -24.07
C PRO A 152 5.10 -14.20 -24.58
N VAL A 153 4.99 -15.51 -24.41
CA VAL A 153 5.87 -16.53 -25.00
C VAL A 153 6.14 -16.23 -26.48
N GLY A 154 7.38 -15.84 -26.80
CA GLY A 154 7.89 -15.82 -28.18
C GLY A 154 8.37 -14.48 -28.76
N PHE A 155 8.49 -13.39 -28.00
CA PHE A 155 9.10 -12.15 -28.52
C PHE A 155 10.52 -11.91 -27.96
N PRO A 156 11.55 -11.68 -28.83
CA PRO A 156 12.86 -11.19 -28.39
C PRO A 156 12.73 -9.71 -27.93
N TRP A 157 13.74 -9.03 -27.38
CA TRP A 157 14.56 -8.02 -28.09
C TRP A 157 15.69 -7.51 -27.15
N TRP A 158 16.90 -7.37 -27.67
CA TRP A 158 18.11 -6.63 -27.21
C TRP A 158 18.05 -5.35 -26.29
N LEU A 159 17.03 -5.06 -25.45
CA LEU A 159 16.92 -3.76 -24.74
C LEU A 159 16.61 -3.70 -23.23
N ALA A 160 16.52 -4.79 -22.46
CA ALA A 160 16.42 -4.67 -20.99
C ALA A 160 17.80 -4.88 -20.33
N GLY A 161 18.64 -3.85 -20.39
CA GLY A 161 20.03 -3.89 -19.93
C GLY A 161 20.16 -3.98 -18.40
N LEU A 162 20.54 -5.17 -17.92
CA LEU A 162 21.55 -5.52 -16.90
C LEU A 162 21.09 -6.79 -16.14
N GLY A 163 21.55 -7.97 -16.59
CA GLY A 163 21.25 -9.30 -16.01
C GLY A 163 21.75 -9.48 -14.58
N ILE A 164 21.19 -10.41 -13.78
CA ILE A 164 21.15 -11.86 -14.00
C ILE A 164 20.01 -12.54 -13.21
N ILE A 165 19.35 -13.55 -13.79
CA ILE A 165 18.97 -14.77 -13.06
C ILE A 165 19.24 -15.98 -13.97
N PRO A 166 20.03 -16.95 -13.51
CA PRO A 166 19.83 -18.34 -13.88
C PRO A 166 19.46 -19.13 -12.62
N PHE A 167 18.32 -19.82 -12.63
CA PHE A 167 18.26 -21.28 -12.60
C PHE A 167 16.80 -21.71 -12.70
N LEU A 168 16.48 -22.37 -13.82
CA LEU A 168 15.23 -23.08 -14.05
C LEU A 168 15.14 -24.27 -13.09
N SER A 169 14.14 -24.28 -12.22
CA SER A 169 13.54 -25.54 -11.76
C SER A 169 12.13 -25.58 -12.32
N ASN A 170 11.87 -26.60 -13.14
CA ASN A 170 10.55 -27.05 -13.50
C ASN A 170 9.93 -27.61 -12.21
N ASP A 171 8.92 -26.93 -11.66
CA ASP A 171 7.92 -27.58 -10.82
C ASP A 171 6.55 -27.05 -11.25
N ASP A 172 5.71 -27.97 -11.71
CA ASP A 172 4.28 -27.79 -11.87
C ASP A 172 3.69 -27.69 -10.45
N ASP A 173 3.50 -26.47 -9.93
CA ASP A 173 2.66 -26.22 -8.77
C ASP A 173 2.03 -24.83 -8.90
N ASP A 174 0.90 -24.77 -9.60
CA ASP A 174 -0.05 -23.66 -9.61
C ASP A 174 -0.71 -23.53 -8.22
N ASN A 175 0.07 -23.03 -7.25
CA ASN A 175 -0.48 -22.56 -5.98
C ASN A 175 -0.66 -21.04 -6.04
N TYR A 176 -1.70 -20.62 -6.77
CA TYR A 176 -2.21 -19.26 -6.70
C TYR A 176 -2.84 -19.06 -5.31
N THR A 177 -2.10 -18.46 -4.38
CA THR A 177 -2.71 -17.92 -3.15
C THR A 177 -3.30 -16.56 -3.48
N PRO A 178 -4.63 -16.37 -3.37
CA PRO A 178 -5.23 -15.06 -3.59
C PRO A 178 -4.63 -14.01 -2.64
N PRO A 179 -4.61 -12.72 -3.03
CA PRO A 179 -4.13 -11.66 -2.16
C PRO A 179 -5.01 -11.56 -0.90
N ASN A 180 -4.38 -11.48 0.27
CA ASN A 180 -5.08 -11.35 1.55
C ASN A 180 -5.84 -10.02 1.61
N ASN A 181 -7.14 -10.08 1.81
CA ASN A 181 -8.04 -8.96 1.98
C ASN A 181 -8.06 -8.54 3.46
N LYS A 182 -8.12 -7.22 3.71
CA LYS A 182 -8.26 -6.71 5.08
C LYS A 182 -9.59 -7.18 5.73
N PRO A 183 -9.61 -7.42 7.04
CA PRO A 183 -10.84 -7.69 7.77
C PRO A 183 -11.74 -6.45 7.80
N ILE A 184 -13.05 -6.70 7.82
CA ILE A 184 -14.12 -5.71 7.86
C ILE A 184 -14.76 -5.79 9.26
N ALA A 185 -14.59 -4.72 10.03
CA ALA A 185 -15.19 -4.58 11.35
C ALA A 185 -16.60 -3.99 11.25
N GLU A 186 -17.52 -4.46 12.08
CA GLU A 186 -18.91 -3.98 12.13
C GLU A 186 -19.29 -3.50 13.54
N ASP A 187 -20.14 -2.46 13.63
CA ASP A 187 -20.50 -1.86 14.91
C ASP A 187 -21.25 -2.85 15.83
N ASP A 188 -20.73 -2.99 17.04
CA ASP A 188 -21.23 -3.83 18.11
C ASP A 188 -22.31 -3.13 18.96
N ILE A 189 -23.52 -3.71 19.07
CA ILE A 189 -24.59 -3.15 19.90
C ILE A 189 -25.19 -4.22 20.82
N LYS A 190 -25.14 -3.95 22.13
CA LYS A 190 -25.81 -4.78 23.15
C LYS A 190 -26.47 -3.94 24.23
N GLU A 191 -27.76 -4.15 24.44
CA GLU A 191 -28.51 -3.53 25.53
C GLU A 191 -28.25 -4.28 26.85
N GLY A 192 -28.15 -3.52 27.95
CA GLY A 192 -27.93 -4.05 29.29
C GLY A 192 -28.77 -3.32 30.33
N ASN A 193 -29.05 -4.00 31.45
CA ASN A 193 -29.73 -3.39 32.59
C ASN A 193 -28.72 -2.76 33.55
N VAL A 194 -29.14 -1.70 34.23
CA VAL A 194 -28.30 -1.01 35.23
C VAL A 194 -27.98 -1.96 36.38
N GLY A 195 -26.68 -2.20 36.60
CA GLY A 195 -26.16 -3.06 37.66
C GLY A 195 -25.74 -4.45 37.20
N ASP A 196 -26.09 -4.84 35.97
CA ASP A 196 -25.68 -6.11 35.38
C ASP A 196 -24.43 -5.93 34.50
N SER A 197 -23.57 -6.95 34.46
CA SER A 197 -22.44 -6.99 33.52
C SER A 197 -22.93 -7.31 32.11
N VAL A 198 -22.47 -6.52 31.13
CA VAL A 198 -22.68 -6.79 29.71
C VAL A 198 -21.43 -7.46 29.16
N VAL A 199 -21.60 -8.64 28.58
CA VAL A 199 -20.55 -9.34 27.84
C VAL A 199 -20.91 -9.27 26.36
N ILE A 200 -20.02 -8.74 25.54
CA ILE A 200 -20.17 -8.66 24.09
C ILE A 200 -19.03 -9.43 23.42
N ASN A 201 -19.35 -10.15 22.34
CA ASN A 201 -18.35 -10.83 21.54
C ASN A 201 -17.98 -9.92 20.38
N VAL A 202 -16.80 -9.31 20.45
CA VAL A 202 -16.36 -8.29 19.50
C VAL A 202 -16.05 -8.81 18.11
N LEU A 203 -16.05 -10.13 17.91
CA LEU A 203 -15.77 -10.76 16.62
C LEU A 203 -17.04 -11.38 15.98
N GLU A 204 -18.20 -11.24 16.63
CA GLU A 204 -19.41 -11.97 16.20
C GLU A 204 -19.94 -11.51 14.85
N ASN A 205 -19.83 -10.21 14.56
CA ASN A 205 -20.30 -9.55 13.34
C ASN A 205 -19.17 -9.10 12.40
N ASP A 206 -17.92 -9.21 12.82
CA ASP A 206 -16.74 -8.95 11.99
C ASP A 206 -16.56 -10.04 10.94
N LYS A 207 -16.02 -9.66 9.78
CA LYS A 207 -15.76 -10.58 8.67
C LYS A 207 -14.38 -10.40 8.12
N ASP A 208 -13.72 -11.51 7.88
CA ASP A 208 -12.53 -11.57 7.06
C ASP A 208 -12.87 -12.25 5.72
N PRO A 209 -12.62 -11.61 4.56
CA PRO A 209 -12.94 -12.19 3.26
C PRO A 209 -12.15 -13.47 2.93
N ASP A 210 -10.97 -13.66 3.52
CA ASP A 210 -10.13 -14.85 3.39
C ASP A 210 -10.42 -15.89 4.47
N GLY A 211 -11.12 -15.47 5.54
CA GLY A 211 -11.60 -16.33 6.62
C GLY A 211 -10.50 -16.75 7.59
N ASP A 212 -9.39 -16.00 7.62
CA ASP A 212 -8.23 -16.26 8.47
C ASP A 212 -8.10 -15.26 9.64
N LEU A 213 -9.20 -14.59 10.00
CA LEU A 213 -9.26 -13.62 11.10
C LEU A 213 -8.59 -14.15 12.38
N ASP A 214 -7.50 -13.51 12.80
CA ASP A 214 -6.80 -13.84 14.03
C ASP A 214 -7.40 -13.08 15.24
N PRO A 215 -8.11 -13.75 16.15
CA PRO A 215 -8.74 -13.12 17.32
C PRO A 215 -7.74 -12.52 18.31
N THR A 216 -6.45 -12.88 18.22
CA THR A 216 -5.40 -12.39 19.13
C THR A 216 -4.82 -11.04 18.70
N SER A 217 -5.14 -10.58 17.48
CA SER A 217 -4.63 -9.34 16.89
C SER A 217 -5.49 -8.09 17.16
N VAL A 218 -6.63 -8.25 17.85
CA VAL A 218 -7.59 -7.17 18.15
C VAL A 218 -6.94 -6.03 18.94
N GLN A 219 -7.16 -4.79 18.49
CA GLN A 219 -6.71 -3.56 19.17
C GLN A 219 -7.87 -2.59 19.43
N LEU A 220 -7.82 -1.87 20.57
CA LEU A 220 -8.78 -0.83 20.92
C LEU A 220 -8.20 0.55 20.58
N ILE A 221 -8.71 1.19 19.52
CA ILE A 221 -8.13 2.43 18.97
C ILE A 221 -8.79 3.73 19.45
N ASP A 222 -9.92 3.68 20.18
CA ASP A 222 -10.59 4.88 20.69
C ASP A 222 -11.41 4.63 21.97
N LEU A 223 -10.76 4.75 23.14
CA LEU A 223 -11.45 4.72 24.43
C LEU A 223 -11.96 6.11 24.79
N THR A 224 -13.25 6.37 24.57
CA THR A 224 -13.86 7.60 25.11
C THR A 224 -13.83 7.57 26.65
N PRO A 225 -13.60 8.72 27.33
CA PRO A 225 -13.43 8.76 28.80
C PRO A 225 -14.63 8.29 29.64
N ALA A 226 -15.77 8.02 29.00
CA ALA A 226 -16.99 7.58 29.66
C ALA A 226 -16.96 6.09 30.06
N VAL A 227 -16.03 5.29 29.54
CA VAL A 227 -15.92 3.87 29.85
C VAL A 227 -15.07 3.68 31.11
N LYS A 228 -15.72 3.36 32.24
CA LYS A 228 -15.05 3.20 33.55
C LYS A 228 -14.14 1.97 33.67
N SER A 229 -14.40 0.91 32.90
CA SER A 229 -13.59 -0.31 32.87
C SER A 229 -14.07 -1.24 31.75
N VAL A 230 -13.16 -1.70 30.90
CA VAL A 230 -13.39 -2.79 29.93
C VAL A 230 -12.66 -4.02 30.45
N HIS A 231 -13.37 -5.15 30.57
CA HIS A 231 -12.77 -6.47 30.77
C HIS A 231 -13.01 -7.27 29.50
N LEU A 232 -11.95 -7.51 28.72
CA LEU A 232 -11.99 -8.39 27.55
C LEU A 232 -11.82 -9.83 28.02
N ASN A 233 -12.69 -10.72 27.56
CA ASN A 233 -12.60 -12.14 27.84
C ASN A 233 -12.59 -12.87 26.49
N LEU A 234 -11.40 -13.19 25.98
CA LEU A 234 -11.18 -13.69 24.61
C LEU A 234 -11.46 -15.21 24.43
N GLY A 235 -12.32 -15.79 25.28
CA GLY A 235 -12.69 -17.20 25.23
C GLY A 235 -11.57 -18.17 25.63
N ASP A 236 -11.96 -19.33 26.20
CA ASP A 236 -11.04 -20.42 26.49
C ASP A 236 -10.64 -21.13 25.19
N PHE A 237 -9.34 -21.24 24.93
CA PHE A 237 -8.77 -22.01 23.84
C PHE A 237 -9.07 -23.50 24.04
N ASP A 238 -9.96 -24.07 23.23
CA ASP A 238 -10.06 -25.52 23.13
C ASP A 238 -8.84 -26.02 22.36
N GLN A 239 -7.84 -26.54 23.08
CA GLN A 239 -6.72 -27.25 22.48
C GLN A 239 -7.25 -28.55 21.87
N ALA A 240 -7.50 -28.54 20.57
CA ALA A 240 -7.74 -29.77 19.82
C ALA A 240 -6.43 -30.56 19.70
N ALA A 241 -6.46 -31.77 20.27
CA ALA A 241 -5.41 -32.79 20.24
C ALA A 241 -5.34 -33.56 18.91
#